data_AF-X1LJL9-F1
#
_entry.id   AF-X1LJL9-F1
#
_cell.length_a   1.000
_cell.length_b   1.000
_cell.length_c   1.000
_cell.angle_alpha   90.00
_cell.angle_beta   90.00
_cell.angle_gamma   90.00
#
_symmetry.space_group_name_H-M   'P 1'
#
loop_
_entity.id
_entity.type
_entity.pdbx_description
1 polymer ?
#
loop_
_entity_poly.entity_id
_entity_poly.type
_entity_poly.pdbx_seq_one_letter_code
_entity_poly.pdbx_strand_id
1 'polypeptide(L)'
;GKAVRKPSGKNPYTQKRAGKNIISFVEEKAARSYRLLWDEHNHIITALYITIPDETAAEGVRRLNISFLLEFNSLAGPFAEALVTSFKTTESPYITAEGTQRHLKNGFCKFVKSINAQNMRLAEITTELVNDFIRWLGRTVDGVAVYQRMTKQHFAMAFNACIRQLQASESWSSHLAADLDIPTNIWAREPDNRVVTPTIPVEDYQLIYQACCKEISATMDKVSHLRELMTAQMDNPIARSSDAFPSHAYYPSGHPNQAEWAKNPYKDLGLCLATLRHRIPGVVLSITELEKMLDKMLFLVVAQKRPFGSVPGLAPCFYPSSRDLVPFIIMMGVHLDYNLETLLTSKVTDFRIQPST
;
A
#
# COMPACT_ATOMS: atom_id res chain seq x y z
N GLY A 1 7.93 43.27 -23.45
CA GLY A 1 9.01 42.77 -22.58
C GLY A 1 9.08 41.26 -22.69
N LYS A 2 10.20 40.71 -23.17
CA LYS A 2 10.41 39.26 -23.30
C LYS A 2 10.90 38.71 -21.96
N ALA A 3 10.18 37.75 -21.39
CA ALA A 3 10.56 37.09 -20.14
C ALA A 3 11.81 36.21 -20.35
N VAL A 4 12.87 36.54 -19.63
CA VAL A 4 14.12 35.77 -19.59
C VAL A 4 13.88 34.50 -18.79
N ARG A 5 13.94 33.33 -19.44
CA ARG A 5 13.95 32.02 -18.76
C ARG A 5 15.30 31.83 -18.07
N LYS A 6 15.29 31.60 -16.76
CA LYS A 6 16.48 31.18 -16.00
C LYS A 6 16.96 29.81 -16.51
N PRO A 7 18.28 29.58 -16.62
CA PRO A 7 18.82 28.27 -16.98
C PRO A 7 18.58 27.26 -15.84
N SER A 8 18.11 26.05 -16.18
CA SER A 8 17.96 24.97 -15.20
C SER A 8 19.36 24.50 -14.77
N GLY A 9 19.71 24.72 -13.51
CA GLY A 9 20.91 24.15 -12.91
C GLY A 9 20.89 22.62 -13.00
N LYS A 10 22.02 22.03 -13.40
CA LYS A 10 22.20 20.58 -13.42
C LYS A 10 22.00 20.02 -12.01
N ASN A 11 21.15 19.02 -11.89
CA ASN A 11 20.87 18.32 -10.64
C ASN A 11 22.17 17.69 -10.09
N PRO A 12 22.57 17.94 -8.83
CA PRO A 12 23.78 17.40 -8.22
C PRO A 12 23.78 15.86 -8.05
N TYR A 13 22.68 15.17 -8.36
CA TYR A 13 22.53 13.71 -8.22
C TYR A 13 22.74 12.89 -9.51
N THR A 14 23.37 13.42 -10.55
CA THR A 14 23.93 12.54 -11.60
C THR A 14 25.17 11.80 -11.09
N GLN A 15 24.98 10.80 -10.22
CA GLN A 15 26.03 9.85 -9.89
C GLN A 15 26.36 9.02 -11.13
N LYS A 16 27.59 9.19 -11.64
CA LYS A 16 28.22 8.26 -12.58
C LYS A 16 28.30 6.89 -11.90
N ARG A 17 27.40 5.96 -12.25
CA ARG A 17 27.52 4.56 -11.85
C ARG A 17 28.79 3.98 -12.48
N ALA A 18 29.71 3.56 -11.61
CA ALA A 18 30.98 2.95 -11.97
C ALA A 18 30.75 1.69 -12.81
N GLY A 19 31.40 1.64 -13.96
CA GLY A 19 31.39 0.49 -14.86
C GLY A 19 32.17 -0.67 -14.25
N LYS A 20 31.53 -1.85 -14.27
CA LYS A 20 32.17 -3.14 -14.58
C LYS A 20 31.20 -4.34 -14.71
N ASN A 21 29.88 -4.15 -14.54
CA ASN A 21 28.85 -5.17 -14.85
C ASN A 21 27.76 -4.68 -15.83
N ILE A 22 28.07 -3.69 -16.67
CA ILE A 22 27.07 -3.09 -17.57
C ILE A 22 26.63 -4.06 -18.67
N ILE A 23 27.48 -5.00 -19.09
CA ILE A 23 27.12 -6.00 -20.12
C ILE A 23 26.14 -7.04 -19.54
N SER A 24 26.39 -7.56 -18.33
CA SER A 24 25.47 -8.52 -17.69
C SER A 24 24.15 -7.89 -17.26
N PHE A 25 24.14 -6.64 -16.80
CA PHE A 25 22.91 -5.94 -16.43
C PHE A 25 22.07 -5.53 -17.66
N VAL A 26 22.70 -5.25 -18.80
CA VAL A 26 22.00 -4.95 -20.07
C VAL A 26 21.41 -6.24 -20.67
N GLU A 27 22.10 -7.37 -20.57
CA GLU A 27 21.57 -8.70 -20.94
C GLU A 27 20.45 -9.17 -20.00
N GLU A 28 20.58 -8.91 -18.70
CA GLU A 28 19.57 -9.20 -17.67
C GLU A 28 18.34 -8.30 -17.81
N LYS A 29 18.50 -7.01 -18.16
CA LYS A 29 17.39 -6.09 -18.47
C LYS A 29 16.75 -6.41 -19.84
N ALA A 30 17.50 -6.93 -20.81
CA ALA A 30 16.95 -7.46 -22.06
C ALA A 30 16.15 -8.78 -21.87
N ALA A 31 16.45 -9.53 -20.80
CA ALA A 31 15.69 -10.71 -20.37
C ALA A 31 14.42 -10.39 -19.55
N ARG A 32 14.24 -9.15 -19.06
CA ARG A 32 13.04 -8.65 -18.33
C ARG A 32 11.85 -8.50 -19.28
N SER A 33 11.25 -9.62 -19.61
CA SER A 33 10.62 -9.84 -20.90
C SER A 33 9.15 -9.43 -20.89
N TYR A 34 8.84 -8.27 -21.48
CA TYR A 34 7.52 -8.03 -22.05
C TYR A 34 7.30 -9.04 -23.18
N ARG A 35 6.61 -10.14 -22.87
CA ARG A 35 6.33 -11.22 -23.82
C ARG A 35 4.88 -11.64 -23.71
N LEU A 36 4.34 -12.06 -24.84
CA LEU A 36 3.04 -12.68 -24.92
C LEU A 36 3.18 -14.19 -24.66
N LEU A 37 2.36 -14.72 -23.77
CA LEU A 37 2.26 -16.14 -23.48
C LEU A 37 0.86 -16.63 -23.85
N TRP A 38 0.84 -17.65 -24.68
CA TRP A 38 -0.38 -18.34 -25.12
C TRP A 38 -0.46 -19.66 -24.34
N ASP A 39 -1.60 -19.89 -23.70
CA ASP A 39 -1.89 -21.18 -23.05
C ASP A 39 -2.84 -21.96 -23.94
N GLU A 40 -2.39 -23.10 -24.45
CA GLU A 40 -3.10 -23.92 -25.43
C GLU A 40 -3.45 -25.29 -24.84
N HIS A 41 -4.72 -25.69 -24.99
CA HIS A 41 -5.17 -27.03 -24.67
C HIS A 41 -5.86 -27.62 -25.89
N ASN A 42 -5.37 -28.77 -26.39
CA ASN A 42 -5.86 -29.41 -27.61
C ASN A 42 -5.91 -28.46 -28.83
N HIS A 43 -4.87 -27.65 -29.04
CA HIS A 43 -4.77 -26.64 -30.12
C HIS A 43 -5.81 -25.50 -30.04
N ILE A 44 -6.50 -25.37 -28.91
CA ILE A 44 -7.38 -24.24 -28.63
C ILE A 44 -6.67 -23.34 -27.63
N ILE A 45 -6.50 -22.07 -27.98
CA ILE A 45 -5.98 -21.05 -27.04
C ILE A 45 -7.03 -20.85 -25.94
N THR A 46 -6.68 -21.20 -24.72
CA THR A 46 -7.57 -21.12 -23.54
C THR A 46 -7.27 -19.90 -22.67
N ALA A 47 -6.02 -19.41 -22.68
CA ALA A 47 -5.66 -18.20 -21.97
C ALA A 47 -4.52 -17.42 -22.63
N LEU A 48 -4.47 -16.13 -22.32
CA LEU A 48 -3.51 -15.17 -22.86
C LEU A 48 -2.94 -14.32 -21.73
N TYR A 49 -1.61 -14.26 -21.64
CA TYR A 49 -0.91 -13.50 -20.60
C TYR A 49 0.19 -12.63 -21.19
N ILE A 50 0.44 -11.49 -20.58
CA ILE A 50 1.65 -10.69 -20.81
C ILE A 50 2.56 -10.84 -19.59
N THR A 51 3.82 -11.23 -19.78
CA THR A 51 4.82 -11.15 -18.71
C THR A 51 5.31 -9.72 -18.58
N ILE A 52 5.36 -9.20 -17.36
CA ILE A 52 5.78 -7.83 -17.06
C ILE A 52 6.85 -7.87 -15.97
N PRO A 53 7.96 -7.13 -16.10
CA PRO A 53 8.96 -7.02 -15.05
C PRO A 53 8.38 -6.42 -13.77
N ASP A 54 8.67 -7.04 -12.64
CA ASP A 54 8.26 -6.56 -11.32
C ASP A 54 9.25 -7.02 -10.25
N GLU A 55 9.97 -6.06 -9.67
CA GLU A 55 11.01 -6.31 -8.66
C GLU A 55 10.45 -6.82 -7.32
N THR A 56 9.13 -6.69 -7.11
CA THR A 56 8.45 -7.24 -5.92
C THR A 56 8.05 -8.70 -6.08
N ALA A 57 8.10 -9.26 -7.29
CA ALA A 57 7.76 -10.65 -7.55
C ALA A 57 8.96 -11.57 -7.32
N ALA A 58 8.70 -12.78 -6.81
CA ALA A 58 9.75 -13.77 -6.51
C ALA A 58 10.62 -14.12 -7.74
N GLU A 59 10.02 -14.15 -8.93
CA GLU A 59 10.70 -14.46 -10.20
C GLU A 59 11.14 -13.18 -10.96
N GLY A 60 11.00 -12.00 -10.36
CA GLY A 60 11.27 -10.71 -11.01
C GLY A 60 10.29 -10.34 -12.13
N VAL A 61 9.24 -11.15 -12.33
CA VAL A 61 8.18 -10.96 -13.32
C VAL A 61 6.81 -11.28 -12.73
N ARG A 62 5.77 -10.59 -13.21
CA ARG A 62 4.36 -10.95 -12.99
C ARG A 62 3.67 -11.23 -14.30
N ARG A 63 2.67 -12.11 -14.26
CA ARG A 63 1.79 -12.41 -15.40
C ARG A 63 0.55 -11.54 -15.33
N LEU A 64 0.27 -10.84 -16.42
CA LEU A 64 -0.91 -10.03 -16.62
C LEU A 64 -1.89 -10.78 -17.52
N ASN A 65 -2.99 -11.28 -16.96
CA ASN A 65 -4.02 -11.99 -17.72
C ASN A 65 -4.79 -11.02 -18.61
N ILE A 66 -4.73 -11.24 -19.93
CA ILE A 66 -5.46 -10.49 -20.97
C ILE A 66 -6.41 -11.39 -21.78
N SER A 67 -6.81 -12.56 -21.23
CA SER A 67 -7.67 -13.53 -21.90
C SER A 67 -9.04 -12.98 -22.30
N PHE A 68 -9.47 -11.83 -21.77
CA PHE A 68 -10.69 -11.16 -22.22
C PHE A 68 -10.65 -10.78 -23.72
N LEU A 69 -9.45 -10.69 -24.31
CA LEU A 69 -9.28 -10.46 -25.74
C LEU A 69 -9.68 -11.66 -26.59
N LEU A 70 -9.65 -12.88 -26.04
CA LEU A 70 -10.04 -14.10 -26.77
C LEU A 70 -11.53 -14.12 -27.15
N GLU A 71 -12.35 -13.28 -26.53
CA GLU A 71 -13.73 -13.06 -26.95
C GLU A 71 -13.84 -12.30 -28.29
N PHE A 72 -12.73 -11.74 -28.80
CA PHE A 72 -12.64 -10.94 -30.01
C PHE A 72 -11.67 -11.59 -31.01
N ASN A 73 -12.09 -12.71 -31.61
CA ASN A 73 -11.24 -13.63 -32.38
C ASN A 73 -10.25 -12.94 -33.33
N SER A 74 -10.72 -11.98 -34.14
CA SER A 74 -9.89 -11.28 -35.13
C SER A 74 -9.07 -10.11 -34.57
N LEU A 75 -9.34 -9.68 -33.34
CA LEU A 75 -8.62 -8.57 -32.67
C LEU A 75 -7.65 -9.07 -31.60
N ALA A 76 -7.80 -10.31 -31.11
CA ALA A 76 -7.07 -10.83 -29.96
C ALA A 76 -5.55 -10.75 -30.12
N GLY A 77 -5.03 -11.33 -31.21
CA GLY A 77 -3.60 -11.30 -31.54
C GLY A 77 -3.05 -9.88 -31.71
N PRO A 78 -3.60 -9.08 -32.64
CA PRO A 78 -3.14 -7.72 -32.87
C PRO A 78 -3.13 -6.86 -31.59
N PHE A 79 -4.22 -6.87 -30.82
CA PHE A 79 -4.31 -6.04 -29.61
C PHE A 79 -3.36 -6.51 -28.52
N ALA A 80 -3.14 -7.82 -28.39
CA ALA A 80 -2.19 -8.37 -27.44
C ALA A 80 -0.75 -7.96 -27.79
N GLU A 81 -0.36 -8.07 -29.07
CA GLU A 81 0.95 -7.62 -29.55
C GLU A 81 1.13 -6.11 -29.38
N ALA A 82 0.09 -5.32 -29.66
CA ALA A 82 0.10 -3.88 -29.46
C ALA A 82 0.30 -3.50 -27.99
N LEU A 83 -0.38 -4.18 -27.06
CA LEU A 83 -0.20 -3.97 -25.62
C LEU A 83 1.23 -4.31 -25.18
N VAL A 84 1.75 -5.48 -25.57
CA VAL A 84 3.12 -5.90 -25.25
C VAL A 84 4.12 -4.87 -25.75
N THR A 85 3.96 -4.43 -27.00
CA THR A 85 4.85 -3.43 -27.63
C THR A 85 4.76 -2.08 -26.92
N SER A 86 3.54 -1.62 -26.58
CA SER A 86 3.35 -0.39 -25.82
C SER A 86 4.03 -0.43 -24.46
N PHE A 87 3.86 -1.52 -23.72
CA PHE A 87 4.46 -1.68 -22.39
C PHE A 87 5.98 -1.78 -22.46
N LYS A 88 6.51 -2.50 -23.46
CA LYS A 88 7.94 -2.61 -23.72
C LYS A 88 8.56 -1.25 -24.03
N THR A 89 7.95 -0.46 -24.92
CA THR A 89 8.46 0.84 -25.36
C THR A 89 8.50 1.87 -24.23
N THR A 90 7.56 1.80 -23.29
CA THR A 90 7.45 2.74 -22.16
C THR A 90 8.08 2.24 -20.87
N GLU A 91 8.64 1.02 -20.87
CA GLU A 91 9.06 0.32 -19.66
C GLU A 91 7.98 0.37 -18.56
N SER A 92 6.71 0.16 -18.94
CA SER A 92 5.56 0.34 -18.05
C SER A 92 5.60 -0.59 -16.83
N PRO A 93 5.53 -0.07 -15.59
CA PRO A 93 5.45 -0.91 -14.40
C PRO A 93 4.13 -1.70 -14.40
N TYR A 94 4.12 -2.83 -13.68
CA TYR A 94 2.96 -3.75 -13.61
C TYR A 94 1.63 -3.02 -13.34
N ILE A 95 1.60 -2.10 -12.37
CA ILE A 95 0.39 -1.35 -12.00
C ILE A 95 -0.18 -0.54 -13.18
N THR A 96 0.69 0.11 -13.97
CA THR A 96 0.27 0.90 -15.13
C THR A 96 -0.26 0.01 -16.25
N ALA A 97 0.41 -1.12 -16.50
CA ALA A 97 -0.03 -2.08 -17.50
C ALA A 97 -1.36 -2.75 -17.11
N GLU A 98 -1.53 -3.07 -15.82
CA GLU A 98 -2.78 -3.57 -15.26
C GLU A 98 -3.92 -2.56 -15.40
N GLY A 99 -3.66 -1.29 -15.10
CA GLY A 99 -4.61 -0.21 -15.33
C GLY A 99 -5.01 -0.12 -16.81
N THR A 100 -4.02 -0.14 -17.71
CA THR A 100 -4.24 -0.02 -19.16
C THR A 100 -5.10 -1.17 -19.71
N GLN A 101 -4.80 -2.42 -19.36
CA GLN A 101 -5.61 -3.56 -19.81
C GLN A 101 -7.04 -3.51 -19.28
N ARG A 102 -7.22 -3.05 -18.04
CA ARG A 102 -8.53 -2.90 -17.39
C ARG A 102 -9.34 -1.80 -18.09
N HIS A 103 -8.68 -0.72 -18.50
CA HIS A 103 -9.29 0.36 -19.26
C HIS A 103 -9.68 -0.08 -20.68
N LEU A 104 -8.84 -0.87 -21.35
CA LEU A 104 -9.18 -1.45 -22.65
C LEU A 104 -10.39 -2.39 -22.55
N LYS A 105 -10.39 -3.31 -21.58
CA LYS A 105 -11.49 -4.26 -21.32
C LYS A 105 -12.82 -3.55 -21.04
N ASN A 106 -12.80 -2.55 -20.15
CA ASN A 106 -14.01 -1.85 -19.72
C ASN A 106 -14.44 -0.72 -20.66
N GLY A 107 -13.56 -0.30 -21.56
CA GLY A 107 -13.80 0.70 -22.61
C GLY A 107 -14.17 0.03 -23.92
N PHE A 108 -13.19 -0.08 -24.84
CA PHE A 108 -13.42 -0.50 -26.22
C PHE A 108 -14.03 -1.90 -26.33
N CYS A 109 -13.53 -2.89 -25.60
CA CYS A 109 -14.09 -4.25 -25.65
C CYS A 109 -15.56 -4.29 -25.19
N LYS A 110 -15.91 -3.50 -24.16
CA LYS A 110 -17.30 -3.39 -23.71
C LYS A 110 -18.20 -2.69 -24.74
N PHE A 111 -17.67 -1.69 -25.44
CA PHE A 111 -18.36 -1.06 -26.58
C PHE A 111 -18.62 -2.06 -27.71
N VAL A 112 -17.60 -2.78 -28.16
CA VAL A 112 -17.71 -3.78 -29.24
C VAL A 112 -18.75 -4.87 -28.88
N LYS A 113 -18.77 -5.34 -27.63
CA LYS A 113 -19.82 -6.25 -27.15
C LYS A 113 -21.22 -5.63 -27.21
N SER A 114 -21.35 -4.35 -26.87
CA SER A 114 -22.67 -3.69 -26.88
C SER A 114 -23.27 -3.51 -28.26
N ILE A 115 -22.45 -3.53 -29.31
CA ILE A 115 -22.88 -3.51 -30.72
C ILE A 115 -22.83 -4.90 -31.39
N ASN A 116 -22.64 -5.97 -30.61
CA ASN A 116 -22.54 -7.36 -31.08
C ASN A 116 -21.51 -7.58 -32.21
N ALA A 117 -20.37 -6.86 -32.16
CA ALA A 117 -19.34 -6.91 -33.18
C ALA A 117 -18.07 -7.67 -32.73
N GLN A 118 -18.22 -8.75 -31.96
CA GLN A 118 -17.09 -9.52 -31.40
C GLN A 118 -16.17 -10.10 -32.49
N ASN A 119 -16.69 -10.39 -33.67
CA ASN A 119 -15.93 -10.91 -34.81
C ASN A 119 -15.36 -9.83 -35.73
N MET A 120 -15.35 -8.57 -35.29
CA MET A 120 -14.82 -7.42 -36.04
C MET A 120 -13.34 -7.62 -36.38
N ARG A 121 -12.97 -7.29 -37.61
CA ARG A 121 -11.60 -7.28 -38.13
C ARG A 121 -10.96 -5.91 -37.96
N LEU A 122 -9.64 -5.84 -38.04
CA LEU A 122 -8.89 -4.57 -37.99
C LEU A 122 -9.34 -3.56 -39.06
N ALA A 123 -9.72 -4.04 -40.25
CA ALA A 123 -10.18 -3.19 -41.36
C ALA A 123 -11.54 -2.55 -41.12
N GLU A 124 -12.31 -3.04 -40.14
CA GLU A 124 -13.61 -2.50 -39.75
C GLU A 124 -13.47 -1.43 -38.64
N ILE A 125 -12.27 -1.25 -38.10
CA ILE A 125 -11.96 -0.14 -37.19
C ILE A 125 -11.71 1.10 -38.04
N THR A 126 -12.80 1.75 -38.47
CA THR A 126 -12.80 2.99 -39.25
C THR A 126 -12.84 4.22 -38.33
N THR A 127 -12.64 5.42 -38.91
CA THR A 127 -12.83 6.67 -38.15
C THR A 127 -14.25 6.81 -37.62
N GLU A 128 -15.24 6.33 -38.37
CA GLU A 128 -16.64 6.34 -37.95
C GLU A 128 -16.85 5.50 -36.68
N LEU A 129 -16.30 4.29 -36.63
CA LEU A 129 -16.38 3.42 -35.45
C LEU A 129 -15.69 4.05 -34.23
N VAL A 130 -14.54 4.71 -34.43
CA VAL A 130 -13.85 5.44 -33.35
C VAL A 130 -14.75 6.56 -32.81
N ASN A 131 -15.42 7.30 -33.69
CA ASN A 131 -16.38 8.34 -33.30
C ASN A 131 -17.61 7.76 -32.58
N ASP A 132 -18.11 6.59 -33.00
CA ASP A 132 -19.17 5.86 -32.28
C ASP A 132 -18.73 5.45 -30.89
N PHE A 133 -17.51 4.92 -30.75
CA PHE A 133 -16.94 4.57 -29.45
C PHE A 133 -16.84 5.79 -28.52
N ILE A 134 -16.40 6.93 -29.05
CA ILE A 134 -16.32 8.19 -28.30
C ILE A 134 -17.71 8.67 -27.87
N ARG A 135 -18.71 8.60 -28.76
CA ARG A 135 -20.10 8.93 -28.44
C ARG A 135 -20.66 7.99 -27.36
N TRP A 136 -20.37 6.70 -27.47
CA TRP A 136 -20.75 5.69 -26.47
C TRP A 136 -20.12 5.97 -25.10
N LEU A 137 -18.86 6.40 -25.04
CA LEU A 137 -18.20 6.81 -23.80
C LEU A 137 -18.84 8.05 -23.16
N GLY A 138 -19.45 8.92 -23.97
CA GLY A 138 -20.16 10.12 -23.53
C GLY A 138 -21.64 9.92 -23.18
N ARG A 139 -22.16 8.68 -23.24
CA ARG A 139 -23.59 8.41 -23.03
C ARG A 139 -24.07 8.75 -21.61
N THR A 140 -25.36 9.05 -21.52
CA THR A 140 -26.09 9.26 -20.28
C THR A 140 -27.13 8.16 -20.08
N VAL A 141 -27.44 7.85 -18.82
CA VAL A 141 -28.56 6.97 -18.41
C VAL A 141 -29.34 7.75 -17.36
N ASP A 142 -30.64 7.93 -17.58
CA ASP A 142 -31.52 8.73 -16.71
C ASP A 142 -31.00 10.16 -16.47
N GLY A 143 -30.41 10.77 -17.51
CA GLY A 143 -29.84 12.12 -17.45
C GLY A 143 -28.47 12.20 -16.75
N VAL A 144 -27.95 11.10 -16.21
CA VAL A 144 -26.65 11.04 -15.52
C VAL A 144 -25.58 10.45 -16.45
N ALA A 145 -24.42 11.09 -16.51
CA ALA A 145 -23.28 10.56 -17.28
C ALA A 145 -22.84 9.20 -16.72
N VAL A 146 -22.73 8.20 -17.59
CA VAL A 146 -22.34 6.84 -17.18
C VAL A 146 -20.89 6.80 -16.68
N TYR A 147 -20.02 7.63 -17.25
CA TYR A 147 -18.61 7.72 -16.89
C TYR A 147 -18.21 9.15 -16.58
N GLN A 148 -17.38 9.32 -15.56
CA GLN A 148 -16.70 10.59 -15.28
C GLN A 148 -15.66 10.88 -16.38
N ARG A 149 -15.30 12.17 -16.53
CA ARG A 149 -14.34 12.63 -17.54
C ARG A 149 -13.02 11.86 -17.54
N MET A 150 -12.40 11.69 -16.39
CA MET A 150 -11.13 10.95 -16.29
C MET A 150 -11.29 9.47 -16.68
N THR A 151 -12.41 8.85 -16.34
CA THR A 151 -12.68 7.44 -16.67
C THR A 151 -12.80 7.24 -18.18
N LYS A 152 -13.60 8.07 -18.87
CA LYS A 152 -13.70 7.99 -20.34
C LYS A 152 -12.38 8.36 -21.02
N GLN A 153 -11.63 9.32 -20.48
CA GLN A 153 -10.28 9.65 -20.94
C GLN A 153 -9.36 8.43 -20.89
N HIS A 154 -9.31 7.70 -19.77
CA HIS A 154 -8.47 6.51 -19.66
C HIS A 154 -8.93 5.37 -20.59
N PHE A 155 -10.24 5.19 -20.77
CA PHE A 155 -10.76 4.20 -21.72
C PHE A 155 -10.34 4.49 -23.16
N ALA A 156 -10.48 5.73 -23.63
CA ALA A 156 -10.01 6.08 -24.97
C ALA A 156 -8.48 6.07 -25.08
N MET A 157 -7.74 6.50 -24.06
CA MET A 157 -6.27 6.46 -24.08
C MET A 157 -5.73 5.03 -24.23
N ALA A 158 -6.31 4.06 -23.52
CA ALA A 158 -5.89 2.66 -23.64
C ALA A 158 -6.13 2.12 -25.06
N PHE A 159 -7.30 2.40 -25.64
CA PHE A 159 -7.61 2.04 -27.02
C PHE A 159 -6.68 2.74 -28.03
N ASN A 160 -6.53 4.06 -27.91
CA ASN A 160 -5.67 4.87 -28.79
C ASN A 160 -4.20 4.42 -28.73
N ALA A 161 -3.72 4.00 -27.55
CA ALA A 161 -2.39 3.44 -27.41
C ALA A 161 -2.24 2.16 -28.24
N CYS A 162 -3.20 1.23 -28.18
CA CYS A 162 -3.20 0.02 -29.01
C CYS A 162 -3.20 0.36 -30.50
N ILE A 163 -4.13 1.20 -30.97
CA ILE A 163 -4.23 1.52 -32.41
C ILE A 163 -2.96 2.22 -32.90
N ARG A 164 -2.35 3.12 -32.12
CA ARG A 164 -1.09 3.75 -32.52
C ARG A 164 0.06 2.75 -32.66
N GLN A 165 0.13 1.74 -31.80
CA GLN A 165 1.11 0.66 -31.96
C GLN A 165 0.83 -0.19 -33.20
N LEU A 166 -0.46 -0.45 -33.52
CA LEU A 166 -0.84 -1.17 -34.74
C LEU A 166 -0.54 -0.37 -36.01
N GLN A 167 -0.79 0.94 -36.02
CA GLN A 167 -0.45 1.84 -37.12
C GLN A 167 1.07 1.90 -37.37
N ALA A 168 1.87 1.81 -36.30
CA ALA A 168 3.33 1.75 -36.39
C ALA A 168 3.89 0.35 -36.68
N SER A 169 3.06 -0.70 -36.66
CA SER A 169 3.49 -2.08 -36.84
C SER A 169 3.56 -2.46 -38.32
N GLU A 170 4.70 -3.03 -38.73
CA GLU A 170 4.87 -3.57 -40.09
C GLU A 170 3.89 -4.71 -40.40
N SER A 171 3.55 -5.53 -39.39
CA SER A 171 2.67 -6.69 -39.56
C SER A 171 1.19 -6.31 -39.67
N TRP A 172 0.76 -5.24 -38.99
CA TRP A 172 -0.65 -4.92 -38.81
C TRP A 172 -1.13 -3.66 -39.52
N SER A 173 -0.24 -2.72 -39.85
CA SER A 173 -0.61 -1.43 -40.43
C SER A 173 -1.44 -1.56 -41.72
N SER A 174 -1.11 -2.51 -42.59
CA SER A 174 -1.83 -2.78 -43.85
C SER A 174 -3.22 -3.41 -43.66
N HIS A 175 -3.53 -3.89 -42.47
CA HIS A 175 -4.82 -4.51 -42.13
C HIS A 175 -5.80 -3.51 -41.50
N LEU A 176 -5.35 -2.31 -41.14
CA LEU A 176 -6.19 -1.24 -40.62
C LEU A 176 -6.96 -0.55 -41.74
N ALA A 177 -8.10 0.06 -41.40
CA ALA A 177 -8.86 0.86 -42.34
C ALA A 177 -8.02 2.06 -42.84
N ALA A 178 -8.07 2.36 -44.14
CA ALA A 178 -7.29 3.44 -44.73
C ALA A 178 -7.73 4.83 -44.25
N ASP A 179 -9.00 4.97 -43.83
CA ASP A 179 -9.57 6.22 -43.33
C ASP A 179 -9.37 6.40 -41.81
N LEU A 180 -8.75 5.45 -41.10
CA LEU A 180 -8.64 5.45 -39.65
C LEU A 180 -7.78 6.60 -39.13
N ASP A 181 -8.44 7.55 -38.47
CA ASP A 181 -7.88 8.69 -37.76
C ASP A 181 -8.34 8.67 -36.30
N ILE A 182 -7.42 9.02 -35.40
CA ILE A 182 -7.66 8.99 -33.96
C ILE A 182 -7.62 10.43 -33.43
N PRO A 183 -8.76 10.97 -32.96
CA PRO A 183 -8.79 12.32 -32.43
C PRO A 183 -7.91 12.44 -31.18
N THR A 184 -7.17 13.54 -31.12
CA THR A 184 -6.42 13.94 -29.92
C THR A 184 -7.31 14.82 -29.03
N ASN A 185 -7.13 14.73 -27.71
CA ASN A 185 -7.80 15.59 -26.74
C ASN A 185 -9.35 15.62 -26.85
N ILE A 186 -9.97 14.43 -26.96
CA ILE A 186 -11.41 14.21 -27.19
C ILE A 186 -12.31 15.06 -26.27
N TRP A 187 -11.92 15.24 -25.00
CA TRP A 187 -12.69 16.00 -24.00
C TRP A 187 -11.97 17.27 -23.52
N ALA A 188 -11.26 17.97 -24.41
CA ALA A 188 -10.53 19.20 -24.06
C ALA A 188 -11.41 20.29 -23.45
N ARG A 189 -12.66 20.40 -23.92
CA ARG A 189 -13.60 21.47 -23.54
C ARG A 189 -14.46 21.15 -22.33
N GLU A 190 -14.43 19.90 -21.84
CA GLU A 190 -15.16 19.56 -20.63
C GLU A 190 -14.41 20.07 -19.39
N PRO A 191 -15.11 20.58 -18.37
CA PRO A 191 -14.48 20.99 -17.13
C PRO A 191 -13.80 19.78 -16.45
N ASP A 192 -12.69 20.04 -15.76
CA ASP A 192 -12.09 19.01 -14.91
C ASP A 192 -12.87 18.97 -13.59
N ASN A 193 -13.55 17.86 -13.33
CA ASN A 193 -14.30 17.67 -12.09
C ASN A 193 -13.40 17.16 -10.95
N ARG A 194 -12.08 17.39 -11.02
CA ARG A 194 -11.17 17.12 -9.91
C ARG A 194 -11.64 17.93 -8.70
N VAL A 195 -12.14 17.20 -7.72
CA VAL A 195 -12.39 17.76 -6.39
C VAL A 195 -11.02 18.16 -5.84
N VAL A 196 -10.86 19.45 -5.53
CA VAL A 196 -9.66 19.93 -4.86
C VAL A 196 -9.55 19.15 -3.55
N THR A 197 -8.43 18.44 -3.35
CA THR A 197 -8.15 17.75 -2.10
C THR A 197 -8.26 18.77 -0.96
N PRO A 198 -9.17 18.59 0.02
CA PRO A 198 -9.33 19.53 1.11
C PRO A 198 -8.01 19.64 1.86
N THR A 199 -7.51 20.85 1.98
CA THR A 199 -6.30 21.17 2.75
C THR A 199 -6.70 21.54 4.16
N ILE A 200 -5.90 21.13 5.16
CA ILE A 200 -6.10 21.56 6.54
C ILE A 200 -5.71 23.05 6.64
N PRO A 201 -6.59 23.94 7.11
CA PRO A 201 -6.27 25.35 7.37
C PRO A 201 -5.11 25.48 8.37
N VAL A 202 -4.38 26.60 8.30
CA VAL A 202 -3.23 26.85 9.19
C VAL A 202 -3.66 26.91 10.65
N GLU A 203 -4.87 27.44 10.91
CA GLU A 203 -5.47 27.54 12.23
C GLU A 203 -5.72 26.14 12.83
N ASP A 204 -6.25 25.22 12.02
CA ASP A 204 -6.47 23.83 12.42
C ASP A 204 -5.16 23.09 12.63
N TYR A 205 -4.11 23.44 11.89
CA TYR A 205 -2.77 22.88 12.09
C TYR A 205 -2.19 23.22 13.47
N GLN A 206 -2.36 24.46 13.92
CA GLN A 206 -1.94 24.87 15.27
C GLN A 206 -2.71 24.11 16.35
N LEU A 207 -4.00 23.87 16.16
CA LEU A 207 -4.82 23.08 17.09
C LEU A 207 -4.35 21.62 17.15
N ILE A 208 -4.07 21.00 16.00
CA ILE A 208 -3.51 19.64 15.92
C ILE A 208 -2.15 19.57 16.63
N TYR A 209 -1.27 20.54 16.37
CA TYR A 209 0.05 20.62 17.00
C TYR A 209 -0.07 20.67 18.53
N GLN A 210 -0.89 21.60 19.04
CA GLN A 210 -1.12 21.74 20.48
C GLN A 210 -1.74 20.48 21.10
N ALA A 211 -2.67 19.83 20.40
CA ALA A 211 -3.25 18.57 20.84
C ALA A 211 -2.18 17.47 20.92
N CYS A 212 -1.32 17.36 19.91
CA CYS A 212 -0.23 16.38 19.91
C CYS A 212 0.76 16.64 21.06
N CYS A 213 1.15 17.89 21.32
CA CYS A 213 1.99 18.23 22.47
C CYS A 213 1.37 17.77 23.80
N LYS A 214 0.07 18.04 24.00
CA LYS A 214 -0.65 17.63 25.21
C LYS A 214 -0.70 16.11 25.35
N GLU A 215 -1.00 15.39 24.27
CA GLU A 215 -1.04 13.92 24.28
C GLU A 215 0.33 13.29 24.49
N ILE A 216 1.39 13.87 23.91
CA ILE A 216 2.78 13.44 24.13
C ILE A 216 3.15 13.60 25.60
N SER A 217 2.92 14.78 26.20
CA SER A 217 3.22 15.01 27.61
C SER A 217 2.46 14.04 28.51
N ALA A 218 1.15 13.88 28.29
CA ALA A 218 0.34 12.94 29.07
C ALA A 218 0.82 11.48 28.92
N THR A 219 1.26 11.09 27.72
CA THR A 219 1.82 9.76 27.46
C THR A 219 3.15 9.58 28.19
N MET A 220 4.04 10.58 28.12
CA MET A 220 5.35 10.54 28.81
C MET A 220 5.17 10.46 30.32
N ASP A 221 4.29 11.27 30.90
CA ASP A 221 4.00 11.27 32.34
C ASP A 221 3.48 9.90 32.79
N LYS A 222 2.54 9.33 32.03
CA LYS A 222 1.99 8.00 32.28
C LYS A 222 3.07 6.92 32.24
N VAL A 223 3.92 6.92 31.20
CA VAL A 223 4.99 5.93 31.03
C VAL A 223 6.03 6.04 32.16
N SER A 224 6.43 7.27 32.51
CA SER A 224 7.38 7.54 33.59
C SER A 224 6.83 7.04 34.93
N HIS A 225 5.59 7.40 35.26
CA HIS A 225 4.95 6.95 36.51
C HIS A 225 4.88 5.43 36.63
N LEU A 226 4.47 4.72 35.56
CA LEU A 226 4.41 3.26 35.57
C LEU A 226 5.81 2.63 35.74
N ARG A 227 6.83 3.21 35.12
CA ARG A 227 8.22 2.73 35.23
C ARG A 227 8.81 2.99 36.61
N GLU A 228 8.48 4.10 37.25
CA GLU A 228 8.87 4.38 38.64
C GLU A 228 8.28 3.35 39.60
N LEU A 229 6.98 3.09 39.50
CA LEU A 229 6.30 2.06 40.30
C LEU A 229 6.91 0.68 40.09
N MET A 230 7.17 0.30 38.83
CA MET A 230 7.83 -0.95 38.49
C MET A 230 9.23 -1.02 39.10
N THR A 231 10.05 0.02 38.92
CA THR A 231 11.44 0.06 39.38
C THR A 231 11.54 -0.05 40.90
N ALA A 232 10.64 0.61 41.63
CA ALA A 232 10.57 0.53 43.09
C ALA A 232 10.30 -0.89 43.62
N GLN A 233 9.74 -1.78 42.80
CA GLN A 233 9.40 -3.16 43.16
C GLN A 233 10.27 -4.20 42.45
N MET A 234 11.27 -3.80 41.65
CA MET A 234 12.12 -4.73 40.87
C MET A 234 12.90 -5.73 41.72
N ASP A 235 13.29 -5.32 42.93
CA ASP A 235 14.06 -6.15 43.87
C ASP A 235 13.18 -6.89 44.88
N ASN A 236 11.86 -6.73 44.80
CA ASN A 236 10.92 -7.42 45.67
C ASN A 236 11.04 -8.95 45.47
N PRO A 237 11.26 -9.75 46.54
CA PRO A 237 11.38 -11.20 46.42
C PRO A 237 10.19 -11.87 45.71
N ILE A 238 8.98 -11.32 45.87
CA ILE A 238 7.77 -11.83 45.21
C ILE A 238 7.83 -11.62 43.69
N ALA A 239 8.37 -10.49 43.23
CA ALA A 239 8.53 -10.22 41.80
C ALA A 239 9.59 -11.13 41.15
N ARG A 240 10.64 -11.47 41.90
CA ARG A 240 11.73 -12.35 41.45
C ARG A 240 11.40 -13.84 41.55
N SER A 241 10.48 -14.22 42.43
CA SER A 241 10.08 -15.61 42.59
C SER A 241 9.48 -16.14 41.29
N SER A 242 9.92 -17.32 40.87
CA SER A 242 9.31 -18.11 39.80
C SER A 242 8.12 -18.93 40.28
N ASP A 243 7.83 -18.90 41.58
CA ASP A 243 6.82 -19.79 42.17
C ASP A 243 5.43 -19.37 41.71
N ALA A 244 4.67 -20.38 41.27
CA ALA A 244 3.24 -20.24 41.08
C ALA A 244 2.58 -20.12 42.45
N PHE A 245 1.56 -19.27 42.56
CA PHE A 245 0.74 -19.18 43.78
C PHE A 245 0.27 -20.58 44.23
N PRO A 246 0.19 -20.85 45.54
CA PRO A 246 -0.10 -22.20 46.04
C PRO A 246 -1.39 -22.79 45.45
N SER A 247 -1.41 -24.10 45.19
CA SER A 247 -2.55 -24.80 44.60
C SER A 247 -3.87 -24.63 45.37
N HIS A 248 -3.79 -24.45 46.69
CA HIS A 248 -4.94 -24.19 47.57
C HIS A 248 -5.55 -22.79 47.43
N ALA A 249 -4.91 -21.90 46.68
CA ALA A 249 -5.45 -20.57 46.36
C ALA A 249 -6.60 -20.63 45.34
N TYR A 250 -6.92 -21.81 44.82
CA TYR A 250 -8.00 -22.06 43.87
C TYR A 250 -8.93 -23.15 44.39
N TYR A 251 -10.22 -23.00 44.12
CA TYR A 251 -11.18 -24.10 44.24
C TYR A 251 -10.96 -25.12 43.13
N PRO A 252 -11.42 -26.38 43.29
CA PRO A 252 -11.39 -27.40 42.22
C PRO A 252 -12.08 -26.95 40.91
N SER A 253 -13.02 -26.00 41.00
CA SER A 253 -13.67 -25.36 39.85
C SER A 253 -12.78 -24.38 39.08
N GLY A 254 -11.55 -24.12 39.54
CA GLY A 254 -10.61 -23.17 38.94
C GLY A 254 -10.83 -21.71 39.37
N HIS A 255 -11.87 -21.42 40.15
CA HIS A 255 -12.12 -20.08 40.70
C HIS A 255 -11.17 -19.77 41.87
N PRO A 256 -10.68 -18.52 42.00
CA PRO A 256 -9.82 -18.15 43.10
C PRO A 256 -10.58 -18.23 44.44
N ASN A 257 -9.92 -18.75 45.47
CA ASN A 257 -10.40 -18.66 46.84
C ASN A 257 -10.42 -17.18 47.24
N GLN A 258 -11.58 -16.65 47.65
CA GLN A 258 -11.71 -15.22 47.91
C GLN A 258 -10.80 -14.71 49.05
N ALA A 259 -10.56 -15.54 50.07
CA ALA A 259 -9.67 -15.19 51.18
C ALA A 259 -8.21 -15.05 50.72
N GLU A 260 -7.79 -15.91 49.78
CA GLU A 260 -6.44 -15.87 49.19
C GLU A 260 -6.33 -14.79 48.12
N TRP A 261 -7.39 -14.57 47.33
CA TRP A 261 -7.48 -13.45 46.40
C TRP A 261 -7.35 -12.10 47.12
N ALA A 262 -7.97 -11.93 48.29
CA ALA A 262 -7.86 -10.71 49.08
C ALA A 262 -6.41 -10.36 49.42
N LYS A 263 -5.56 -11.36 49.63
CA LYS A 263 -4.13 -11.23 49.95
C LYS A 263 -3.21 -11.21 48.72
N ASN A 264 -3.76 -11.24 47.49
CA ASN A 264 -2.96 -11.32 46.28
C ASN A 264 -2.05 -10.08 46.15
N PRO A 265 -0.72 -10.25 46.22
CA PRO A 265 0.23 -9.14 46.23
C PRO A 265 0.30 -8.43 44.88
N TYR A 266 -0.07 -9.11 43.78
CA TYR A 266 -0.12 -8.50 42.44
C TYR A 266 -1.24 -7.45 42.29
N LYS A 267 -2.09 -7.25 43.30
CA LYS A 267 -3.00 -6.09 43.36
C LYS A 267 -2.27 -4.77 43.59
N ASP A 268 -0.98 -4.79 43.90
CA ASP A 268 -0.09 -3.64 43.81
C ASP A 268 0.44 -3.48 42.37
N LEU A 269 0.29 -2.30 41.79
CA LEU A 269 0.61 -2.05 40.38
C LEU A 269 2.11 -2.20 40.11
N GLY A 270 2.95 -1.65 40.98
CA GLY A 270 4.40 -1.72 40.85
C GLY A 270 4.88 -3.17 40.89
N LEU A 271 4.36 -3.95 41.84
CA LEU A 271 4.72 -5.36 42.00
C LEU A 271 4.23 -6.20 40.83
N CYS A 272 3.01 -5.96 40.33
CA CYS A 272 2.50 -6.60 39.12
C CYS A 272 3.41 -6.34 37.91
N LEU A 273 3.80 -5.07 37.68
CA LEU A 273 4.66 -4.68 36.56
C LEU A 273 6.06 -5.29 36.69
N ALA A 274 6.65 -5.26 37.89
CA ALA A 274 7.97 -5.84 38.15
C ALA A 274 7.97 -7.35 37.92
N THR A 275 6.91 -8.03 38.36
CA THR A 275 6.75 -9.49 38.16
C THR A 275 6.62 -9.82 36.67
N LEU A 276 5.82 -9.06 35.91
CA LEU A 276 5.69 -9.22 34.47
C LEU A 276 7.04 -8.99 33.76
N ARG A 277 7.82 -7.99 34.20
CA ARG A 277 9.15 -7.68 33.65
C ARG A 277 10.12 -8.85 33.82
N HIS A 278 10.14 -9.49 34.99
CA HIS A 278 11.03 -10.63 35.27
C HIS A 278 10.59 -11.89 34.54
N ARG A 279 9.28 -12.18 34.50
CA ARG A 279 8.77 -13.45 33.99
C ARG A 279 8.62 -13.50 32.48
N ILE A 280 8.41 -12.35 31.82
CA ILE A 280 8.23 -12.30 30.37
C ILE A 280 9.08 -11.17 29.75
N PRO A 281 10.42 -11.24 29.85
CA PRO A 281 11.28 -10.19 29.35
C PRO A 281 11.19 -10.09 27.83
N GLY A 282 10.97 -8.88 27.31
CA GLY A 282 11.02 -8.59 25.87
C GLY A 282 9.84 -9.10 25.05
N VAL A 283 8.79 -9.63 25.68
CA VAL A 283 7.57 -10.08 24.99
C VAL A 283 6.50 -9.00 25.04
N VAL A 284 5.81 -8.81 23.91
CA VAL A 284 4.62 -7.96 23.84
C VAL A 284 3.50 -8.64 24.63
N LEU A 285 3.03 -7.99 25.70
CA LEU A 285 2.00 -8.53 26.55
C LEU A 285 0.71 -8.77 25.75
N SER A 286 0.22 -9.99 25.81
CA SER A 286 -1.07 -10.39 25.26
C SER A 286 -1.76 -11.35 26.23
N ILE A 287 -3.10 -11.43 26.14
CA ILE A 287 -3.87 -12.37 26.98
C ILE A 287 -3.38 -13.80 26.74
N THR A 288 -3.13 -14.18 25.49
CA THR A 288 -2.65 -15.51 25.11
C THR A 288 -1.29 -15.85 25.71
N GLU A 289 -0.36 -14.91 25.79
CA GLU A 289 0.93 -15.15 26.45
C GLU A 289 0.79 -15.25 27.98
N LEU A 290 -0.12 -14.48 28.57
CA LEU A 290 -0.40 -14.57 30.00
C LEU A 290 -1.13 -15.87 30.38
N GLU A 291 -1.98 -16.42 29.51
CA GLU A 291 -2.65 -17.72 29.71
C GLU A 291 -1.68 -18.90 29.75
N LYS A 292 -0.56 -18.79 29.03
CA LYS A 292 0.51 -19.80 29.05
C LYS A 292 1.30 -19.78 30.36
N MET A 293 1.16 -18.73 31.18
CA MET A 293 1.84 -18.66 32.46
C MET A 293 1.21 -19.63 33.47
N LEU A 294 2.06 -20.30 34.23
CA LEU A 294 1.62 -21.15 35.36
C LEU A 294 1.00 -20.33 36.49
N ASP A 295 1.30 -19.03 36.59
CA ASP A 295 0.75 -18.16 37.62
C ASP A 295 -0.60 -17.56 37.22
N LYS A 296 -1.66 -18.31 37.56
CA LYS A 296 -3.03 -17.90 37.30
C LYS A 296 -3.45 -16.67 38.14
N MET A 297 -2.79 -16.32 39.25
CA MET A 297 -3.16 -15.15 40.06
C MET A 297 -2.72 -13.86 39.39
N LEU A 298 -1.50 -13.85 38.84
CA LEU A 298 -1.00 -12.76 38.02
C LEU A 298 -1.88 -12.61 36.76
N PHE A 299 -2.19 -13.71 36.07
CA PHE A 299 -3.11 -13.70 34.94
C PHE A 299 -4.47 -13.09 35.31
N LEU A 300 -5.10 -13.51 36.41
CA LEU A 300 -6.40 -13.01 36.83
C LEU A 300 -6.39 -11.50 37.13
N VAL A 301 -5.34 -10.98 37.75
CA VAL A 301 -5.18 -9.53 38.00
C VAL A 301 -5.15 -8.74 36.68
N VAL A 302 -4.44 -9.27 35.68
CA VAL A 302 -4.35 -8.62 34.37
C VAL A 302 -5.63 -8.81 33.54
N ALA A 303 -6.29 -9.97 33.63
CA ALA A 303 -7.45 -10.30 32.81
C ALA A 303 -8.76 -9.66 33.32
N GLN A 304 -8.95 -9.50 34.63
CA GLN A 304 -10.23 -9.07 35.21
C GLN A 304 -10.55 -7.56 35.06
N LYS A 305 -9.78 -6.81 34.26
CA LYS A 305 -9.91 -5.35 34.02
C LYS A 305 -9.83 -4.46 35.28
N ARG A 306 -9.82 -5.03 36.48
CA ARG A 306 -9.61 -4.36 37.76
C ARG A 306 -8.48 -5.08 38.50
N PRO A 307 -7.59 -4.37 39.20
CA PRO A 307 -7.64 -2.92 39.45
C PRO A 307 -7.07 -2.04 38.32
N PHE A 308 -6.41 -2.60 37.29
CA PHE A 308 -5.54 -1.81 36.40
C PHE A 308 -6.00 -1.64 34.94
N GLY A 309 -7.23 -2.02 34.58
CA GLY A 309 -7.77 -1.73 33.24
C GLY A 309 -7.34 -2.70 32.13
N SER A 310 -6.80 -3.88 32.46
CA SER A 310 -6.30 -4.94 31.56
C SER A 310 -4.99 -4.65 30.84
N VAL A 311 -4.56 -5.54 29.93
CA VAL A 311 -3.28 -5.44 29.19
C VAL A 311 -3.01 -4.04 28.62
N PRO A 312 -3.96 -3.32 27.99
CA PRO A 312 -3.73 -1.96 27.49
C PRO A 312 -3.39 -0.92 28.58
N GLY A 313 -3.80 -1.16 29.83
CA GLY A 313 -3.45 -0.31 30.97
C GLY A 313 -2.00 -0.49 31.42
N LEU A 314 -1.47 -1.70 31.27
CA LEU A 314 -0.12 -2.08 31.72
C LEU A 314 0.94 -1.96 30.60
N ALA A 315 0.53 -2.19 29.35
CA ALA A 315 1.38 -2.19 28.17
C ALA A 315 2.30 -0.94 28.05
N PRO A 316 1.84 0.30 28.32
CA PRO A 316 2.67 1.50 28.18
C PRO A 316 3.97 1.47 28.99
N CYS A 317 4.02 0.72 30.10
CA CYS A 317 5.24 0.54 30.88
C CYS A 317 6.35 -0.17 30.07
N PHE A 318 5.95 -1.10 29.20
CA PHE A 318 6.84 -1.99 28.47
C PHE A 318 7.05 -1.56 27.02
N TYR A 319 6.01 -1.08 26.36
CA TYR A 319 6.04 -0.60 24.97
C TYR A 319 4.88 0.39 24.71
N PRO A 320 5.10 1.39 23.84
CA PRO A 320 4.02 2.30 23.45
C PRO A 320 3.00 1.56 22.58
N SER A 321 1.71 1.85 22.76
CA SER A 321 0.69 1.35 21.82
C SER A 321 0.77 2.09 20.48
N SER A 322 0.24 1.51 19.41
CA SER A 322 0.14 2.20 18.12
C SER A 322 -0.57 3.54 18.23
N ARG A 323 -1.55 3.66 19.13
CA ARG A 323 -2.28 4.91 19.40
C ARG A 323 -1.41 5.94 20.13
N ASP A 324 -0.64 5.50 21.11
CA ASP A 324 0.27 6.38 21.87
C ASP A 324 1.36 6.98 20.97
N LEU A 325 1.70 6.31 19.86
CA LEU A 325 2.70 6.78 18.88
C LEU A 325 2.15 7.80 17.88
N VAL A 326 0.83 7.86 17.63
CA VAL A 326 0.24 8.73 16.61
C VAL A 326 0.63 10.20 16.80
N PRO A 327 0.51 10.80 18.02
CA PRO A 327 0.92 12.18 18.26
C PRO A 327 2.40 12.44 17.95
N PHE A 328 3.28 11.49 18.28
CA PHE A 328 4.71 11.59 17.99
C PHE A 328 4.99 11.56 16.49
N ILE A 329 4.31 10.68 15.74
CA ILE A 329 4.46 10.59 14.28
C ILE A 329 3.96 11.86 13.60
N ILE A 330 2.82 12.40 14.04
CA ILE A 330 2.27 13.66 13.51
C ILE A 330 3.23 14.82 13.81
N MET A 331 3.71 14.93 15.05
CA MET A 331 4.68 15.96 15.45
C MET A 331 6.00 15.82 14.72
N MET A 332 6.47 14.60 14.49
CA MET A 332 7.65 14.34 13.68
C MET A 332 7.41 14.76 12.23
N GLY A 333 6.24 14.47 11.66
CA GLY A 333 5.86 14.94 10.32
C GLY A 333 5.83 16.47 10.22
N VAL A 334 5.33 17.15 11.27
CA VAL A 334 5.34 18.62 11.38
C VAL A 334 6.76 19.17 11.45
N HIS A 335 7.59 18.65 12.36
CA HIS A 335 8.93 19.18 12.62
C HIS A 335 9.97 18.79 11.58
N LEU A 336 9.77 17.68 10.88
CA LEU A 336 10.62 17.28 9.75
C LEU A 336 10.19 17.94 8.43
N ASP A 337 9.06 18.65 8.45
CA ASP A 337 8.53 19.53 7.39
C ASP A 337 8.71 18.96 5.97
N TYR A 338 8.58 17.64 5.83
CA TYR A 338 8.88 16.86 4.63
C TYR A 338 9.98 17.47 3.72
N ASN A 339 11.16 17.77 4.26
CA ASN A 339 12.37 17.83 3.43
C ASN A 339 13.03 16.44 3.40
N LEU A 340 12.57 15.62 2.46
CA LEU A 340 12.98 14.23 2.19
C LEU A 340 14.50 14.01 2.22
N GLU A 341 15.27 15.01 1.81
CA GLU A 341 16.73 14.96 1.67
C GLU A 341 17.46 14.83 3.01
N THR A 342 16.90 15.41 4.08
CA THR A 342 17.46 15.36 5.44
C THR A 342 17.30 13.97 6.06
N LEU A 343 16.14 13.32 5.84
CA LEU A 343 15.87 11.96 6.32
C LEU A 343 16.76 10.92 5.63
N LEU A 344 17.03 11.09 4.33
CA LEU A 344 17.85 10.15 3.54
C LEU A 344 19.36 10.29 3.77
N THR A 345 19.81 11.42 4.33
CA THR A 345 21.23 11.66 4.66
C THR A 345 21.55 11.48 6.15
N SER A 346 20.54 11.27 6.98
CA SER A 346 20.68 10.99 8.41
C SER A 346 21.32 9.61 8.64
N LYS A 347 22.30 9.53 9.53
CA LYS A 347 22.98 8.29 9.92
C LYS A 347 22.34 7.69 11.16
N VAL A 348 22.44 6.37 11.32
CA VAL A 348 21.93 5.64 12.50
C VAL A 348 22.50 6.18 13.83
N THR A 349 23.68 6.79 13.80
CA THR A 349 24.30 7.45 14.95
C THR A 349 23.55 8.68 15.44
N ASP A 350 22.80 9.34 14.56
CA ASP A 350 22.10 10.59 14.84
C ASP A 350 20.85 10.35 15.72
N PHE A 351 20.41 9.09 15.80
CA PHE A 351 19.24 8.64 16.55
C PHE A 351 19.59 7.85 17.82
N ARG A 352 20.87 7.76 18.20
CA ARG A 352 21.27 7.11 19.45
C ARG A 352 21.33 8.15 20.57
N ILE A 353 20.49 7.96 21.59
CA ILE A 353 20.60 8.67 22.87
C ILE A 353 21.86 8.13 23.56
N GLN A 354 22.91 8.95 23.68
CA GLN A 354 24.02 8.61 24.55
C GLN A 354 23.56 8.75 26.01
N PRO A 355 23.81 7.74 26.88
CA PRO A 355 23.63 7.94 28.30
C PRO A 355 24.61 9.02 28.77
N SER A 356 24.07 10.08 29.39
CA SER A 356 24.85 11.09 30.09
C SER A 356 25.66 10.41 31.19
N THR A 357 26.99 10.46 31.08
CA THR A 357 27.94 10.15 32.15
C THR A 357 27.89 11.19 33.25
#